data_AF-D1VWV7-F1
#
_entry.id   AF-D1VWV7-F1
#
_cell.length_a   1.000
_cell.length_b   1.000
_cell.length_c   1.000
_cell.angle_alpha   90.00
_cell.angle_beta   90.00
_cell.angle_gamma   90.00
#
_symmetry.space_group_name_H-M   'P 1'
#
loop_
_entity.id
_entity.type
_entity.pdbx_description
1 polymer ?
#
loop_
_entity_poly.entity_id
_entity_poly.type
_entity_poly.pdbx_seq_one_letter_code
_entity_poly.pdbx_strand_id
1 'polypeptide(L)'
;MSDIIKNNILTSTYLVIWILTLIWYQRKNSKIDGGTAAIFFYIVYAVFSILTINDPLFSLMFNPLQVFPYIYLYSMLMLALAPVIYNHIHPTKIITPPNSRILTILAIFIIVNAILLIPSILSDGVSGMFQLFTDETAGKEAYSEMLSHADETGKTISNIPSIFFNATSLIAIFLLFYFLTTNKKNKWLICGLAFCVCLNVFIPVTHGMRGGTIEALLVIIGAYALFSAYMDKRIVKRIRNMGIIFFCAISLPILAITVSRFGESAGGAGGAVNWYVGQGSLYFNNYALNAGGTRNGERVLNYFKRLTNNDVPHNYVERRDKYHNLELDDNYFSTFVGDFCIDFGPVCAVFIFVFFAIVATRAIRTQRKEIKLHQILLLYFTLCVSLQGGMTLFTFSDAGNLQLIVFATLYIYLRYHEKLLEVFPLKE
;
A
#
# COMPACT_ATOMS: atom_id res chain seq x y z
N MET A 1 -14.15 31.95 -17.55
CA MET A 1 -14.53 30.54 -17.35
C MET A 1 -14.66 30.35 -15.84
N SER A 2 -15.79 29.87 -15.33
CA SER A 2 -15.96 29.63 -13.88
C SER A 2 -14.90 28.65 -13.38
N ASP A 3 -14.38 28.85 -12.17
CA ASP A 3 -13.38 27.95 -11.55
C ASP A 3 -13.86 26.50 -11.50
N ILE A 4 -15.18 26.29 -11.36
CA ILE A 4 -15.82 24.97 -11.43
C ILE A 4 -15.56 24.30 -12.78
N ILE A 5 -15.72 25.04 -13.88
CA ILE A 5 -15.51 24.51 -15.24
C ILE A 5 -14.02 24.18 -15.43
N LYS A 6 -13.13 25.06 -14.98
CA LYS A 6 -11.68 24.83 -15.06
C LYS A 6 -11.27 23.58 -14.27
N ASN A 7 -11.73 23.45 -13.03
CA ASN A 7 -11.43 22.31 -12.17
C ASN A 7 -11.91 21.00 -12.81
N ASN A 8 -13.14 20.99 -13.34
CA ASN A 8 -13.69 19.84 -14.06
C ASN A 8 -12.87 19.47 -15.31
N ILE A 9 -12.42 20.46 -16.09
CA ILE A 9 -11.54 20.21 -17.24
C ILE A 9 -10.23 19.55 -16.79
N LEU A 10 -9.61 20.05 -15.71
CA LEU A 10 -8.33 19.53 -15.22
C LEU A 10 -8.46 18.10 -14.67
N THR A 11 -9.44 17.83 -13.81
CA THR A 11 -9.67 16.48 -13.27
C THR A 11 -10.08 15.48 -14.36
N SER A 12 -10.90 15.90 -15.32
CA SER A 12 -11.28 15.07 -16.47
C SER A 12 -10.08 14.78 -17.37
N THR A 13 -9.21 15.78 -17.60
CA THR A 13 -7.97 15.59 -18.37
C THR A 13 -7.04 14.60 -17.67
N TYR A 14 -6.88 14.72 -16.35
CA TYR A 14 -6.10 13.78 -15.54
C TYR A 14 -6.63 12.34 -15.63
N LEU A 15 -7.95 12.16 -15.57
CA LEU A 15 -8.61 10.87 -15.81
C LEU A 15 -8.32 10.32 -17.23
N VAL A 16 -8.50 11.16 -18.26
CA VAL A 16 -8.25 10.76 -19.65
C VAL A 16 -6.81 10.31 -19.86
N ILE A 17 -5.84 11.00 -19.27
CA ILE A 17 -4.43 10.60 -19.33
C ILE A 17 -4.25 9.18 -18.76
N TRP A 18 -4.81 8.87 -17.60
CA TRP A 18 -4.70 7.52 -17.03
C TRP A 18 -5.38 6.44 -17.87
N ILE A 19 -6.53 6.74 -18.49
CA ILE A 19 -7.19 5.83 -19.43
C ILE A 19 -6.29 5.57 -20.65
N LEU A 20 -5.71 6.62 -21.23
CA LEU A 20 -4.77 6.49 -22.36
C LEU A 20 -3.53 5.71 -21.96
N THR A 21 -3.02 5.90 -20.73
CA THR A 21 -1.90 5.13 -20.19
C THR A 21 -2.25 3.65 -20.05
N LEU A 22 -3.45 3.30 -19.58
CA LEU A 22 -3.90 1.91 -19.53
C LEU A 22 -4.00 1.29 -20.93
N ILE A 23 -4.57 2.02 -21.90
CA ILE A 23 -4.65 1.58 -23.30
C ILE A 23 -3.26 1.36 -23.88
N TRP A 24 -2.35 2.31 -23.68
CA TRP A 24 -0.96 2.20 -24.11
C TRP A 24 -0.27 0.98 -23.49
N TYR A 25 -0.43 0.80 -22.18
CA TYR A 25 0.14 -0.31 -21.42
C TYR A 25 -0.34 -1.66 -21.98
N GLN A 26 -1.65 -1.86 -22.11
CA GLN A 26 -2.23 -3.09 -22.66
C GLN A 26 -1.90 -3.34 -24.13
N ARG A 27 -1.64 -2.27 -24.91
CA ARG A 27 -1.15 -2.41 -26.29
C ARG A 27 0.28 -2.94 -26.36
N LYS A 28 1.11 -2.74 -25.32
CA LYS A 28 2.47 -3.31 -25.27
C LYS A 28 2.45 -4.80 -24.96
N ASN A 29 1.58 -5.22 -24.06
CA ASN A 29 1.35 -6.63 -23.76
C ASN A 29 -0.08 -6.79 -23.20
N SER A 30 -0.93 -7.57 -23.88
CA SER A 30 -2.36 -7.66 -23.52
C SER A 30 -2.66 -8.53 -22.30
N LYS A 31 -1.66 -8.72 -21.43
CA LYS A 31 -1.79 -9.49 -20.19
C LYS A 31 -2.16 -8.57 -19.04
N ILE A 32 -3.19 -8.97 -18.30
CA ILE A 32 -3.54 -8.35 -17.03
C ILE A 32 -2.53 -8.81 -15.98
N ASP A 33 -1.86 -7.83 -15.35
CA ASP A 33 -0.80 -8.04 -14.36
C ASP A 33 -0.81 -6.94 -13.29
N GLY A 34 0.22 -6.91 -12.42
CA GLY A 34 0.32 -5.94 -11.34
C GLY A 34 0.23 -4.48 -11.80
N GLY A 35 0.90 -4.11 -12.89
CA GLY A 35 0.83 -2.73 -13.40
C GLY A 35 -0.55 -2.38 -13.95
N THR A 36 -1.25 -3.37 -14.53
CA THR A 36 -2.67 -3.22 -14.91
C THR A 36 -3.53 -2.84 -13.71
N ALA A 37 -3.35 -3.53 -12.58
CA ALA A 37 -4.09 -3.25 -11.35
C ALA A 37 -3.77 -1.84 -10.82
N ALA A 38 -2.49 -1.44 -10.78
CA ALA A 38 -2.10 -0.12 -10.30
C ALA A 38 -2.69 1.02 -11.15
N ILE A 39 -2.56 0.95 -12.48
CA ILE A 39 -3.11 1.96 -13.39
C ILE A 39 -4.64 1.98 -13.29
N PHE A 40 -5.30 0.83 -13.18
CA PHE A 40 -6.75 0.76 -12.97
C PHE A 40 -7.18 1.49 -11.70
N PHE A 41 -6.48 1.30 -10.58
CA PHE A 41 -6.80 2.02 -9.36
C PHE A 41 -6.56 3.54 -9.50
N TYR A 42 -5.55 3.98 -10.25
CA TYR A 42 -5.35 5.41 -10.53
C TYR A 42 -6.51 6.01 -11.34
N ILE A 43 -7.08 5.25 -12.27
CA ILE A 43 -8.32 5.63 -12.97
C ILE A 43 -9.47 5.75 -11.96
N VAL A 44 -9.65 4.77 -11.07
CA VAL A 44 -10.68 4.83 -10.02
C VAL A 44 -10.51 6.08 -9.17
N TYR A 45 -9.30 6.37 -8.68
CA TYR A 45 -9.03 7.56 -7.87
C TYR A 45 -9.30 8.86 -8.63
N ALA A 46 -8.97 8.91 -9.93
CA ALA A 46 -9.27 10.07 -10.78
C ALA A 46 -10.79 10.26 -10.99
N VAL A 47 -11.57 9.18 -11.18
CA VAL A 47 -13.04 9.24 -11.22
C VAL A 47 -13.59 9.82 -9.93
N PHE A 48 -13.14 9.30 -8.78
CA PHE A 48 -13.58 9.79 -7.48
C PHE A 48 -13.15 11.24 -7.22
N SER A 49 -11.99 11.68 -7.72
CA SER A 49 -11.58 13.09 -7.66
C SER A 49 -12.57 14.01 -8.37
N ILE A 50 -13.14 13.58 -9.51
CA ILE A 50 -14.20 14.30 -10.22
C ILE A 50 -15.47 14.33 -9.38
N LEU A 51 -15.86 13.21 -8.77
CA LEU A 51 -17.03 13.17 -7.88
C LEU A 51 -16.86 14.12 -6.70
N THR A 52 -15.68 14.14 -6.06
CA THR A 52 -15.38 15.00 -4.93
C THR A 52 -15.44 16.49 -5.28
N ILE A 53 -14.86 16.92 -6.41
CA ILE A 53 -14.82 18.35 -6.77
C ILE A 53 -16.18 18.89 -7.22
N ASN A 54 -17.15 18.01 -7.50
CA ASN A 54 -18.54 18.36 -7.80
C ASN A 54 -19.50 18.11 -6.64
N ASP A 55 -18.99 17.63 -5.50
CA ASP A 55 -19.79 17.47 -4.30
C ASP A 55 -20.07 18.84 -3.66
N PRO A 56 -21.33 19.18 -3.32
CA PRO A 56 -21.68 20.49 -2.78
C PRO A 56 -20.94 20.87 -1.48
N LEU A 57 -20.58 19.89 -0.66
CA LEU A 57 -19.88 20.11 0.61
C LEU A 57 -18.37 20.06 0.41
N PHE A 58 -17.89 18.97 -0.19
CA PHE A 58 -16.44 18.70 -0.23
C PHE A 58 -15.69 19.55 -1.25
N SER A 59 -16.36 20.06 -2.29
CA SER A 59 -15.75 20.98 -3.26
C SER A 59 -15.23 22.28 -2.61
N LEU A 60 -15.83 22.70 -1.50
CA LEU A 60 -15.46 23.90 -0.76
C LEU A 60 -14.10 23.81 -0.05
N MET A 61 -13.55 22.60 0.08
CA MET A 61 -12.27 22.37 0.77
C MET A 61 -11.05 22.52 -0.14
N PHE A 62 -11.26 22.75 -1.43
CA PHE A 62 -10.19 22.79 -2.43
C PHE A 62 -10.06 24.17 -3.06
N ASN A 63 -8.81 24.61 -3.20
CA ASN A 63 -8.48 25.79 -3.98
C ASN A 63 -8.59 25.48 -5.49
N PRO A 64 -8.72 26.51 -6.34
CA PRO A 64 -8.71 26.32 -7.80
C PRO A 64 -7.51 25.48 -8.25
N LEU A 65 -7.79 24.40 -8.97
CA LEU A 65 -6.79 23.44 -9.39
C LEU A 65 -5.85 24.04 -10.44
N GLN A 66 -4.62 23.54 -10.44
CA GLN A 66 -3.55 23.97 -11.32
C GLN A 66 -3.09 22.85 -12.23
N VAL A 67 -2.58 23.21 -13.41
CA VAL A 67 -2.13 22.25 -14.43
C VAL A 67 -0.84 21.54 -13.99
N PHE A 68 0.15 22.32 -13.53
CA PHE A 68 1.50 21.81 -13.27
C PHE A 68 1.55 20.71 -12.18
N PRO A 69 0.85 20.83 -11.03
CA PRO A 69 0.84 19.75 -10.04
C PRO A 69 0.32 18.42 -10.58
N TYR A 70 -0.65 18.41 -11.51
CA TYR A 70 -1.09 17.15 -12.13
C TYR A 70 -0.07 16.55 -13.09
N ILE A 71 0.62 17.38 -13.88
CA ILE A 71 1.72 16.91 -14.74
C ILE A 71 2.83 16.30 -13.89
N TYR A 72 3.17 16.96 -12.78
CA TYR A 72 4.16 16.49 -11.83
C TYR A 72 3.74 15.16 -11.21
N LEU A 73 2.53 15.08 -10.62
CA LEU A 73 2.02 13.87 -9.97
C LEU A 73 2.02 12.68 -10.92
N TYR A 74 1.46 12.87 -12.12
CA TYR A 74 1.43 11.84 -13.16
C TYR A 74 2.84 11.33 -13.48
N SER A 75 3.78 12.25 -13.69
CA SER A 75 5.17 11.91 -14.05
C SER A 75 5.87 11.12 -12.93
N MET A 76 5.65 11.50 -11.67
CA MET A 76 6.22 10.79 -10.50
C MET A 76 5.61 9.41 -10.31
N LEU A 77 4.29 9.26 -10.49
CA LEU A 77 3.63 7.95 -10.46
C LEU A 77 4.11 7.04 -11.60
N MET A 78 4.37 7.59 -12.79
CA MET A 78 4.97 6.84 -13.90
C MET A 78 6.42 6.42 -13.60
N LEU A 79 7.22 7.26 -12.96
CA LEU A 79 8.57 6.90 -12.51
C LEU A 79 8.54 5.77 -11.49
N ALA A 80 7.64 5.83 -10.50
CA ALA A 80 7.48 4.77 -9.51
C ALA A 80 7.03 3.44 -10.14
N LEU A 81 6.16 3.48 -11.16
CA LEU A 81 5.72 2.30 -11.91
C LEU A 81 6.75 1.78 -12.92
N ALA A 82 7.83 2.50 -13.21
CA ALA A 82 8.77 2.16 -14.28
C ALA A 82 9.33 0.71 -14.20
N PRO A 83 9.69 0.16 -13.03
CA PRO A 83 10.14 -1.23 -12.94
C PRO A 83 9.03 -2.23 -13.33
N VAL A 84 7.78 -1.96 -12.92
CA VAL A 84 6.63 -2.81 -13.24
C VAL A 84 6.32 -2.76 -14.74
N ILE A 85 6.33 -1.54 -15.32
CA ILE A 85 6.16 -1.33 -16.76
C ILE A 85 7.26 -2.07 -17.55
N TYR A 86 8.51 -2.01 -17.10
CA TYR A 86 9.60 -2.72 -17.74
C TYR A 86 9.35 -4.24 -17.76
N ASN A 87 8.93 -4.83 -16.64
CA ASN A 87 8.61 -6.25 -16.54
C ASN A 87 7.41 -6.64 -17.40
N HIS A 88 6.41 -5.77 -17.52
CA HIS A 88 5.27 -6.00 -18.41
C HIS A 88 5.68 -6.10 -19.88
N ILE A 89 6.58 -5.24 -20.32
CA ILE A 89 7.11 -5.23 -21.69
C ILE A 89 8.08 -6.40 -21.92
N HIS A 90 8.78 -6.85 -20.88
CA HIS A 90 9.75 -7.95 -20.93
C HIS A 90 9.32 -9.12 -20.02
N PRO A 91 8.21 -9.80 -20.33
CA PRO A 91 7.60 -10.73 -19.40
C PRO A 91 8.43 -12.00 -19.21
N THR A 92 8.60 -12.39 -17.95
CA THR A 92 9.19 -13.66 -17.53
C THR A 92 8.13 -14.74 -17.36
N LYS A 93 8.56 -16.00 -17.38
CA LYS A 93 7.65 -17.17 -17.33
C LYS A 93 7.87 -18.06 -16.12
N ILE A 94 9.07 -18.07 -15.56
CA ILE A 94 9.48 -18.99 -14.49
C ILE A 94 10.19 -18.19 -13.42
N ILE A 95 9.92 -18.53 -12.14
CA ILE A 95 10.67 -18.02 -10.99
C ILE A 95 11.77 -19.03 -10.67
N THR A 96 13.03 -18.59 -10.68
CA THR A 96 14.16 -19.44 -10.32
C THR A 96 14.13 -19.73 -8.82
N PRO A 97 14.15 -21.01 -8.38
CA PRO A 97 14.17 -21.35 -6.96
C PRO A 97 15.42 -20.82 -6.28
N PRO A 98 15.32 -20.25 -5.06
CA PRO A 98 16.46 -19.66 -4.37
C PRO A 98 17.37 -20.69 -3.69
N ASN A 99 17.03 -21.99 -3.73
CA ASN A 99 17.75 -23.08 -3.06
C ASN A 99 18.13 -22.74 -1.60
N SER A 100 17.18 -22.15 -0.85
CA SER A 100 17.34 -21.79 0.56
C SER A 100 16.09 -22.15 1.36
N ARG A 101 16.29 -22.52 2.63
CA ARG A 101 15.21 -22.78 3.59
C ARG A 101 14.70 -21.49 4.26
N ILE A 102 15.32 -20.34 4.02
CA ILE A 102 15.01 -19.09 4.72
C ILE A 102 13.53 -18.71 4.61
N LEU A 103 12.90 -18.96 3.46
CA LEU A 103 11.51 -18.59 3.21
C LEU A 103 10.56 -19.43 4.05
N THR A 104 10.88 -20.71 4.24
CA THR A 104 10.12 -21.62 5.09
C THR A 104 10.27 -21.22 6.55
N ILE A 105 11.49 -20.90 6.98
CA ILE A 105 11.77 -20.44 8.36
C ILE A 105 11.02 -19.13 8.64
N LEU A 106 11.10 -18.17 7.71
CA LEU A 106 10.41 -16.90 7.82
C LEU A 106 8.88 -17.09 7.83
N ALA A 107 8.33 -17.96 6.97
CA ALA A 107 6.91 -18.27 7.00
C ALA A 107 6.46 -18.85 8.34
N ILE A 108 7.23 -19.80 8.91
CA ILE A 108 6.93 -20.38 10.23
C ILE A 108 6.98 -19.28 11.31
N PHE A 109 8.01 -18.43 11.29
CA PHE A 109 8.13 -17.31 12.22
C PHE A 109 6.92 -16.38 12.16
N ILE A 110 6.47 -16.00 10.96
CA ILE A 110 5.27 -15.17 10.78
C ILE A 110 4.02 -15.87 11.35
N ILE A 111 3.83 -17.16 11.02
CA ILE A 111 2.69 -17.95 11.51
C ILE A 111 2.68 -18.03 13.04
N VAL A 112 3.83 -18.25 13.67
CA VAL A 112 3.94 -18.30 15.13
C VAL A 112 3.53 -16.96 15.75
N ASN A 113 4.05 -15.84 15.24
CA ASN A 113 3.65 -14.51 15.75
C ASN A 113 2.14 -14.26 15.55
N ALA A 114 1.57 -14.68 14.42
CA ALA A 114 0.14 -14.59 14.16
C ALA A 114 -0.70 -15.41 15.16
N ILE A 115 -0.26 -16.62 15.51
CA ILE A 115 -0.92 -17.47 16.51
C ILE A 115 -0.85 -16.84 17.90
N LEU A 116 0.28 -16.23 18.26
CA LEU A 116 0.46 -15.55 19.55
C LEU A 116 -0.44 -14.31 19.71
N LEU A 117 -0.96 -13.76 18.61
CA LEU A 117 -1.92 -12.65 18.63
C LEU A 117 -3.38 -13.11 18.78
N ILE A 118 -3.67 -14.41 18.64
CA ILE A 118 -5.05 -14.92 18.73
C ILE A 118 -5.71 -14.56 20.07
N PRO A 119 -5.08 -14.71 21.25
CA PRO A 119 -5.73 -14.38 22.51
C PRO A 119 -6.20 -12.93 22.59
N SER A 120 -5.37 -11.95 22.18
CA SER A 120 -5.76 -10.53 22.18
C SER A 120 -6.84 -10.23 21.15
N ILE A 121 -6.80 -10.88 19.98
CA ILE A 121 -7.83 -10.71 18.96
C ILE A 121 -9.17 -11.32 19.42
N LEU A 122 -9.16 -12.40 20.21
CA LEU A 122 -10.37 -13.02 20.71
C LEU A 122 -10.98 -12.24 21.89
N SER A 123 -10.16 -11.66 22.78
CA SER A 123 -10.65 -10.82 23.87
C SER A 123 -11.29 -9.54 23.34
N ASP A 124 -10.71 -8.94 22.30
CA ASP A 124 -11.08 -7.59 21.85
C ASP A 124 -11.94 -7.62 20.57
N GLY A 125 -11.77 -8.63 19.71
CA GLY A 125 -12.27 -8.64 18.34
C GLY A 125 -13.58 -9.38 18.10
N VAL A 126 -13.94 -10.40 18.90
CA VAL A 126 -15.19 -11.17 18.70
C VAL A 126 -16.41 -10.37 19.16
N SER A 127 -16.30 -9.66 20.29
CA SER A 127 -17.30 -8.70 20.75
C SER A 127 -17.40 -7.51 19.78
N GLY A 128 -16.26 -6.91 19.42
CA GLY A 128 -16.22 -5.74 18.53
C GLY A 128 -16.79 -6.00 17.13
N MET A 129 -16.45 -7.12 16.49
CA MET A 129 -17.00 -7.44 15.15
C MET A 129 -18.50 -7.72 15.17
N PHE A 130 -19.03 -8.36 16.21
CA PHE A 130 -20.47 -8.60 16.31
C PHE A 130 -21.22 -7.29 16.62
N GLN A 131 -20.65 -6.45 17.49
CA GLN A 131 -21.17 -5.14 17.83
C GLN A 131 -21.29 -4.22 16.60
N LEU A 132 -20.36 -4.28 15.64
CA LEU A 132 -20.47 -3.53 14.38
C LEU A 132 -21.77 -3.78 13.60
N PHE A 133 -22.45 -4.91 13.82
CA PHE A 133 -23.70 -5.26 13.15
C PHE A 133 -24.94 -5.11 14.04
N THR A 134 -24.77 -4.93 15.34
CA THR A 134 -25.88 -4.80 16.31
C THR A 134 -25.99 -3.41 16.91
N ASP A 135 -24.95 -2.59 16.80
CA ASP A 135 -24.86 -1.25 17.36
C ASP A 135 -24.35 -0.26 16.30
N GLU A 136 -25.11 0.80 16.08
CA GLU A 136 -24.85 1.82 15.07
C GLU A 136 -23.63 2.68 15.39
N THR A 137 -23.23 2.82 16.67
CA THR A 137 -22.07 3.65 17.08
C THR A 137 -20.79 2.86 17.28
N ALA A 138 -20.84 1.52 17.32
CA ALA A 138 -19.70 0.66 17.64
C ALA A 138 -18.45 0.93 16.78
N GLY A 139 -18.63 1.20 15.48
CA GLY A 139 -17.50 1.49 14.59
C GLY A 139 -16.83 2.85 14.87
N LYS A 140 -17.61 3.85 15.33
CA LYS A 140 -17.11 5.16 15.75
C LYS A 140 -16.41 5.08 17.11
N GLU A 141 -16.96 4.29 18.04
CA GLU A 141 -16.38 4.08 19.37
C GLU A 141 -15.04 3.34 19.29
N ALA A 142 -14.99 2.19 18.61
CA ALA A 142 -13.76 1.42 18.42
C ALA A 142 -12.64 2.27 17.76
N TYR A 143 -13.02 3.12 16.79
CA TYR A 143 -12.08 4.04 16.17
C TYR A 143 -11.61 5.14 17.15
N SER A 144 -12.50 5.68 17.98
CA SER A 144 -12.17 6.73 18.95
C SER A 144 -11.27 6.21 20.07
N GLU A 145 -11.49 4.98 20.54
CA GLU A 145 -10.62 4.29 21.49
C GLU A 145 -9.22 4.04 20.89
N MET A 146 -9.15 3.63 19.63
CA MET A 146 -7.85 3.49 18.95
C MET A 146 -7.10 4.84 18.89
N LEU A 147 -7.82 5.92 18.59
CA LEU A 147 -7.24 7.27 18.55
C LEU A 147 -6.77 7.76 19.93
N SER A 148 -7.47 7.43 21.01
CA SER A 148 -7.05 7.86 22.36
C SER A 148 -5.72 7.26 22.81
N HIS A 149 -5.31 6.13 22.22
CA HIS A 149 -4.02 5.48 22.46
C HIS A 149 -2.95 5.84 21.40
N ALA A 150 -3.28 6.70 20.43
CA ALA A 150 -2.36 7.04 19.34
C ALA A 150 -1.10 7.77 19.82
N ASP A 151 -1.22 8.58 20.87
CA ASP A 151 -0.09 9.34 21.46
C ASP A 151 0.98 8.45 22.08
N GLU A 152 0.60 7.26 22.53
CA GLU A 152 1.51 6.26 23.10
C GLU A 152 2.19 5.40 22.03
N THR A 153 1.65 5.41 20.81
CA THR A 153 2.17 4.61 19.70
C THR A 153 3.59 5.05 19.36
N GLY A 154 4.51 4.08 19.28
CA GLY A 154 5.92 4.32 18.92
C GLY A 154 6.82 4.79 20.06
N LYS A 155 6.28 4.96 21.29
CA LYS A 155 7.03 5.35 22.50
C LYS A 155 7.52 4.16 23.33
N THR A 156 6.75 3.06 23.38
CA THR A 156 7.08 1.87 24.18
C THR A 156 6.98 0.58 23.36
N ILE A 157 7.74 -0.45 23.77
CA ILE A 157 7.63 -1.82 23.23
C ILE A 157 6.67 -2.59 24.13
N SER A 158 5.40 -2.67 23.74
CA SER A 158 4.36 -3.32 24.55
C SER A 158 4.01 -4.73 24.07
N ASN A 159 4.08 -5.00 22.76
CA ASN A 159 3.68 -6.28 22.17
C ASN A 159 4.64 -6.72 21.05
N ILE A 160 5.64 -7.52 21.42
CA ILE A 160 6.67 -8.03 20.50
C ILE A 160 6.07 -8.85 19.34
N PRO A 161 5.14 -9.82 19.57
CA PRO A 161 4.49 -10.53 18.48
C PRO A 161 3.78 -9.61 17.47
N SER A 162 3.09 -8.57 17.95
CA SER A 162 2.41 -7.59 17.09
C SER A 162 3.40 -6.81 16.24
N ILE A 163 4.51 -6.36 16.81
CA ILE A 163 5.57 -5.65 16.07
C ILE A 163 6.12 -6.52 14.95
N PHE A 164 6.47 -7.78 15.24
CA PHE A 164 7.01 -8.68 14.22
C PHE A 164 5.98 -9.05 13.16
N PHE A 165 4.74 -9.32 13.54
CA PHE A 165 3.65 -9.61 12.61
C PHE A 165 3.40 -8.42 11.67
N ASN A 166 3.28 -7.21 12.21
CA ASN A 166 3.06 -5.99 11.42
C ASN A 166 4.24 -5.69 10.48
N ALA A 167 5.48 -5.87 10.95
CA ALA A 167 6.69 -5.67 10.13
C ALA A 167 6.83 -6.70 8.99
N THR A 168 6.21 -7.88 9.13
CA THR A 168 6.33 -8.98 8.16
C THR A 168 5.05 -9.27 7.38
N SER A 169 3.97 -8.52 7.63
CA SER A 169 2.64 -8.70 7.02
C SER A 169 2.67 -8.72 5.49
N LEU A 170 3.37 -7.78 4.85
CA LEU A 170 3.53 -7.73 3.39
C LEU A 170 4.38 -8.91 2.88
N ILE A 171 5.38 -9.35 3.65
CA ILE A 171 6.14 -10.56 3.31
C ILE A 171 5.29 -11.81 3.44
N ALA A 172 4.34 -11.88 4.39
CA ALA A 172 3.41 -12.99 4.51
C ALA A 172 2.60 -13.16 3.21
N ILE A 173 2.10 -12.05 2.65
CA ILE A 173 1.39 -12.03 1.36
C ILE A 173 2.32 -12.50 0.24
N PHE A 174 3.54 -11.94 0.14
CA PHE A 174 4.53 -12.36 -0.85
C PHE A 174 4.80 -13.87 -0.79
N LEU A 175 5.07 -14.39 0.41
CA LEU A 175 5.37 -15.80 0.62
C LEU A 175 4.18 -16.69 0.28
N LEU A 176 2.95 -16.30 0.63
CA LEU A 176 1.75 -17.07 0.30
C LEU A 176 1.67 -17.29 -1.22
N PHE A 177 1.75 -16.21 -1.99
CA PHE A 177 1.67 -16.27 -3.44
C PHE A 177 2.88 -16.98 -4.05
N TYR A 178 4.09 -16.78 -3.54
CA TYR A 178 5.27 -17.53 -3.98
C TYR A 178 5.11 -19.05 -3.73
N PHE A 179 4.71 -19.48 -2.55
CA PHE A 179 4.56 -20.92 -2.26
C PHE A 179 3.47 -21.57 -3.12
N LEU A 180 2.47 -20.81 -3.57
CA LEU A 180 1.46 -21.27 -4.52
C LEU A 180 2.01 -21.51 -5.93
N THR A 181 3.10 -20.83 -6.34
CA THR A 181 3.79 -21.10 -7.63
C THR A 181 4.66 -22.35 -7.61
N THR A 182 4.96 -22.91 -6.42
CA THR A 182 5.85 -24.07 -6.31
C THR A 182 5.17 -25.38 -6.75
N ASN A 183 5.97 -26.28 -7.33
CA ASN A 183 5.49 -27.61 -7.75
C ASN A 183 5.09 -28.47 -6.55
N LYS A 184 5.96 -28.54 -5.52
CA LYS A 184 5.72 -29.28 -4.27
C LYS A 184 5.10 -28.36 -3.22
N LYS A 185 3.79 -28.47 -3.04
CA LYS A 185 3.02 -27.59 -2.14
C LYS A 185 3.00 -28.12 -0.71
N ASN A 186 3.56 -27.36 0.22
CA ASN A 186 3.35 -27.58 1.64
C ASN A 186 2.02 -26.96 2.06
N LYS A 187 0.96 -27.79 2.14
CA LYS A 187 -0.41 -27.33 2.43
C LYS A 187 -0.51 -26.66 3.80
N TRP A 188 0.18 -27.17 4.82
CA TRP A 188 0.17 -26.58 6.16
C TRP A 188 0.71 -25.15 6.13
N LEU A 189 1.85 -24.95 5.47
CA LEU A 189 2.49 -23.64 5.36
C LEU A 189 1.62 -22.67 4.55
N ILE A 190 1.02 -23.12 3.45
CA ILE A 190 0.10 -22.31 2.65
C ILE A 190 -1.14 -21.92 3.47
N CYS A 191 -1.75 -22.84 4.22
CA CYS A 191 -2.89 -22.55 5.07
C CYS A 191 -2.54 -21.58 6.20
N GLY A 192 -1.38 -21.76 6.85
CA GLY A 192 -0.90 -20.84 7.89
C GLY A 192 -0.65 -19.43 7.37
N LEU A 193 -0.03 -19.29 6.19
CA LEU A 193 0.15 -17.98 5.56
C LEU A 193 -1.18 -17.38 5.10
N ALA A 194 -2.11 -18.18 4.57
CA ALA A 194 -3.45 -17.69 4.23
C ALA A 194 -4.19 -17.16 5.47
N PHE A 195 -4.06 -17.84 6.61
CA PHE A 195 -4.56 -17.36 7.90
C PHE A 195 -3.92 -16.02 8.30
N CYS A 196 -2.59 -15.87 8.16
CA CYS A 196 -1.90 -14.60 8.43
C CYS A 196 -2.41 -13.47 7.53
N VAL A 197 -2.63 -13.74 6.25
CA VAL A 197 -3.19 -12.76 5.30
C VAL A 197 -4.61 -12.35 5.68
N CYS A 198 -5.45 -13.31 6.11
CA CYS A 198 -6.78 -13.00 6.63
C CYS A 198 -6.69 -12.13 7.88
N LEU A 199 -5.83 -12.45 8.86
CA LEU A 199 -5.65 -11.64 10.06
C LEU A 199 -5.23 -10.21 9.74
N ASN A 200 -4.34 -10.02 8.77
CA ASN A 200 -3.92 -8.69 8.32
C ASN A 200 -5.07 -7.84 7.75
N VAL A 201 -6.12 -8.50 7.24
CA VAL A 201 -7.35 -7.86 6.76
C VAL A 201 -8.35 -7.62 7.91
N PHE A 202 -8.42 -8.52 8.89
CA PHE A 202 -9.40 -8.45 9.99
C PHE A 202 -8.98 -7.52 11.13
N ILE A 203 -7.70 -7.44 11.50
CA ILE A 203 -7.24 -6.59 12.61
C ILE A 203 -7.65 -5.11 12.45
N PRO A 204 -7.53 -4.48 11.27
CA PRO A 204 -8.00 -3.10 11.12
C PRO A 204 -9.52 -2.96 11.31
N VAL A 205 -10.29 -3.97 10.92
CA VAL A 205 -11.75 -4.00 11.09
C VAL A 205 -12.12 -3.99 12.57
N THR A 206 -11.42 -4.76 13.41
CA THR A 206 -11.70 -4.80 14.87
C THR A 206 -11.43 -3.45 15.55
N HIS A 207 -10.60 -2.59 14.94
CA HIS A 207 -10.31 -1.24 15.42
C HIS A 207 -11.13 -0.14 14.72
N GLY A 208 -12.21 -0.48 14.01
CA GLY A 208 -13.02 0.51 13.28
C GLY A 208 -12.27 1.23 12.14
N MET A 209 -11.17 0.63 11.65
CA MET A 209 -10.32 1.20 10.60
C MET A 209 -10.60 0.55 9.25
N ARG A 210 -11.19 1.32 8.33
CA ARG A 210 -11.37 0.89 6.92
C ARG A 210 -10.10 0.97 6.09
N GLY A 211 -9.23 1.95 6.38
CA GLY A 211 -8.04 2.26 5.57
C GLY A 211 -7.07 1.08 5.50
N GLY A 212 -6.69 0.52 6.66
CA GLY A 212 -5.78 -0.62 6.72
C GLY A 212 -6.31 -1.85 5.99
N THR A 213 -7.63 -2.11 6.06
CA THR A 213 -8.28 -3.18 5.32
C THR A 213 -8.17 -2.99 3.80
N ILE A 214 -8.47 -1.79 3.31
CA ILE A 214 -8.37 -1.46 1.88
C ILE A 214 -6.92 -1.59 1.41
N GLU A 215 -5.95 -1.08 2.17
CA GLU A 215 -4.53 -1.19 1.84
C GLU A 215 -4.05 -2.65 1.77
N ALA A 216 -4.51 -3.52 2.68
CA ALA A 216 -4.22 -4.95 2.63
C ALA A 216 -4.84 -5.62 1.39
N LEU A 217 -6.09 -5.29 1.05
CA LEU A 217 -6.77 -5.81 -0.14
C LEU A 217 -6.07 -5.39 -1.43
N LEU A 218 -5.63 -4.13 -1.54
CA LEU A 218 -4.87 -3.63 -2.68
C LEU A 218 -3.60 -4.46 -2.89
N VAL A 219 -2.84 -4.72 -1.83
CA VAL A 219 -1.63 -5.54 -1.90
C VAL A 219 -1.94 -6.99 -2.28
N ILE A 220 -3.01 -7.59 -1.77
CA ILE A 220 -3.42 -8.95 -2.13
C ILE A 220 -3.77 -9.02 -3.63
N ILE A 221 -4.49 -8.03 -4.16
CA ILE A 221 -4.81 -7.92 -5.59
C ILE A 221 -3.53 -7.78 -6.41
N GLY A 222 -2.60 -6.92 -5.97
CA GLY A 222 -1.30 -6.74 -6.61
C GLY A 222 -0.47 -8.01 -6.63
N ALA A 223 -0.38 -8.72 -5.51
CA ALA A 223 0.33 -9.98 -5.38
C ALA A 223 -0.28 -11.06 -6.28
N TYR A 224 -1.60 -11.20 -6.27
CA TYR A 224 -2.32 -12.11 -7.18
C TYR A 224 -2.01 -11.78 -8.65
N ALA A 225 -2.12 -10.51 -9.04
CA ALA A 225 -1.87 -10.07 -10.41
C ALA A 225 -0.41 -10.33 -10.84
N LEU A 226 0.56 -10.07 -9.95
CA LEU A 226 1.98 -10.32 -10.19
C LEU A 226 2.30 -11.82 -10.32
N PHE A 227 1.81 -12.66 -9.40
CA PHE A 227 2.18 -14.07 -9.34
C PHE A 227 1.34 -14.98 -10.23
N SER A 228 0.14 -14.56 -10.65
CA SER A 228 -0.76 -15.38 -11.49
C SER A 228 -0.11 -15.87 -12.78
N ALA A 229 0.84 -15.11 -13.33
CA ALA A 229 1.60 -15.47 -14.53
C ALA A 229 2.50 -16.71 -14.35
N TYR A 230 2.83 -17.07 -13.11
CA TYR A 230 3.72 -18.17 -12.75
C TYR A 230 2.99 -19.37 -12.13
N MET A 231 1.65 -19.32 -12.05
CA MET A 231 0.84 -20.37 -11.45
C MET A 231 0.10 -21.19 -12.51
N ASP A 232 -0.22 -22.44 -12.14
CA ASP A 232 -1.15 -23.25 -12.92
C ASP A 232 -2.52 -22.57 -13.03
N LYS A 233 -3.13 -22.59 -14.22
CA LYS A 233 -4.46 -22.01 -14.48
C LYS A 233 -5.54 -22.50 -13.51
N ARG A 234 -5.44 -23.75 -13.03
CA ARG A 234 -6.35 -24.33 -12.03
C ARG A 234 -6.24 -23.61 -10.68
N ILE A 235 -5.03 -23.27 -10.25
CA ILE A 235 -4.77 -22.54 -9.01
C ILE A 235 -5.28 -21.11 -9.15
N VAL A 236 -4.94 -20.45 -10.26
CA VAL A 236 -5.41 -19.08 -10.58
C VAL A 236 -6.94 -19.00 -10.50
N LYS A 237 -7.65 -19.94 -11.13
CA LYS A 237 -9.13 -19.98 -11.10
C LYS A 237 -9.67 -20.15 -9.67
N ARG A 238 -9.05 -21.00 -8.85
CA ARG A 238 -9.46 -21.20 -7.45
C ARG A 238 -9.23 -19.95 -6.60
N ILE A 239 -8.03 -19.37 -6.66
CA ILE A 239 -7.69 -18.15 -5.93
C ILE A 239 -8.63 -17.01 -6.33
N ARG A 240 -8.91 -16.84 -7.63
CA ARG A 240 -9.86 -15.84 -8.11
C ARG A 240 -11.24 -16.01 -7.50
N ASN A 241 -11.79 -17.23 -7.53
CA ASN A 241 -13.12 -17.49 -7.00
C ASN A 241 -13.16 -17.29 -5.47
N MET A 242 -12.16 -17.79 -4.75
CA MET A 242 -12.02 -17.56 -3.30
C MET A 242 -11.87 -16.08 -2.97
N GLY A 243 -11.09 -15.35 -3.77
CA GLY A 243 -10.87 -13.92 -3.61
C GLY A 243 -12.15 -13.11 -3.82
N ILE A 244 -12.99 -13.47 -4.80
CA ILE A 244 -14.30 -12.82 -5.00
C ILE A 244 -15.21 -13.06 -3.79
N ILE A 245 -15.30 -14.31 -3.31
CA ILE A 245 -16.10 -14.64 -2.12
C ILE A 245 -15.60 -13.86 -0.90
N PHE A 246 -14.28 -13.85 -0.69
CA PHE A 246 -13.65 -13.11 0.41
C PHE A 246 -13.89 -11.60 0.32
N PHE A 247 -13.77 -11.02 -0.88
CA PHE A 247 -14.03 -9.60 -1.12
C PHE A 247 -15.49 -9.23 -0.83
N CYS A 248 -16.44 -10.05 -1.27
CA CYS A 248 -17.85 -9.86 -0.92
C CYS A 248 -18.06 -9.93 0.60
N ALA A 249 -17.47 -10.92 1.27
CA ALA A 249 -17.61 -11.08 2.72
C ALA A 249 -17.03 -9.89 3.51
N ILE A 250 -15.83 -9.40 3.15
CA ILE A 250 -15.18 -8.29 3.85
C ILE A 250 -15.80 -6.92 3.50
N SER A 251 -16.53 -6.81 2.38
CA SER A 251 -17.23 -5.57 2.04
C SER A 251 -18.29 -5.17 3.08
N LEU A 252 -18.95 -6.17 3.70
CA LEU A 252 -19.98 -5.93 4.72
C LEU A 252 -19.46 -5.16 5.93
N PRO A 253 -18.41 -5.60 6.66
CA PRO A 253 -17.89 -4.83 7.79
C PRO A 253 -17.29 -3.48 7.38
N ILE A 254 -16.72 -3.34 6.17
CA ILE A 254 -16.23 -2.04 5.68
C ILE A 254 -17.38 -1.05 5.51
N LEU A 255 -18.51 -1.52 4.95
CA LEU A 255 -19.72 -0.71 4.80
C LEU A 255 -20.31 -0.36 6.18
N ALA A 256 -20.38 -1.32 7.11
CA ALA A 256 -20.86 -1.08 8.47
C ALA A 256 -20.04 -0.01 9.19
N ILE A 257 -18.70 -0.12 9.18
CA ILE A 257 -17.80 0.91 9.73
C ILE A 257 -18.03 2.27 9.07
N THR A 258 -18.24 2.28 7.75
CA THR A 258 -18.43 3.53 6.99
C THR A 258 -19.76 4.22 7.36
N VAL A 259 -20.84 3.47 7.50
CA VAL A 259 -22.14 3.99 7.95
C VAL A 259 -22.04 4.44 9.41
N SER A 260 -21.48 3.62 10.30
CA SER A 260 -21.32 3.95 11.72
C SER A 260 -20.53 5.23 11.96
N ARG A 261 -19.48 5.46 11.17
CA ARG A 261 -18.62 6.65 11.33
C ARG A 261 -19.14 7.91 10.65
N PHE A 262 -19.85 7.78 9.53
CA PHE A 262 -20.16 8.92 8.65
C PHE A 262 -21.64 9.05 8.29
N GLY A 263 -22.51 8.15 8.73
CA GLY A 263 -23.94 8.16 8.41
C GLY A 263 -24.64 9.45 8.78
N GLU A 264 -24.30 10.01 9.96
CA GLU A 264 -24.85 11.26 10.46
C GLU A 264 -24.01 12.51 10.08
N SER A 265 -22.96 12.35 9.28
CA SER A 265 -22.14 13.49 8.85
C SER A 265 -22.83 14.31 7.74
N ALA A 266 -22.50 15.59 7.60
CA ALA A 266 -23.16 16.49 6.64
C ALA A 266 -23.10 16.01 5.17
N GLY A 267 -22.09 15.21 4.79
CA GLY A 267 -21.97 14.60 3.46
C GLY A 267 -22.48 13.15 3.38
N GLY A 268 -22.94 12.60 4.51
CA GLY A 268 -23.32 11.20 4.66
C GLY A 268 -22.20 10.20 4.37
N ALA A 269 -22.51 8.92 4.48
CA ALA A 269 -21.56 7.84 4.20
C ALA A 269 -21.07 7.84 2.74
N GLY A 270 -21.97 8.12 1.78
CA GLY A 270 -21.63 8.14 0.35
C GLY A 270 -20.70 9.28 -0.03
N GLY A 271 -20.97 10.51 0.43
CA GLY A 271 -20.10 11.65 0.20
C GLY A 271 -18.73 11.44 0.87
N ALA A 272 -18.70 10.88 2.09
CA ALA A 272 -17.45 10.55 2.76
C ALA A 272 -16.61 9.53 1.97
N VAL A 273 -17.23 8.50 1.36
CA VAL A 273 -16.50 7.59 0.45
C VAL A 273 -15.94 8.35 -0.74
N ASN A 274 -16.77 9.19 -1.37
CA ASN A 274 -16.33 9.97 -2.53
C ASN A 274 -15.11 10.80 -2.20
N TRP A 275 -15.19 11.57 -1.10
CA TRP A 275 -14.10 12.40 -0.63
C TRP A 275 -12.86 11.57 -0.27
N TYR A 276 -12.98 10.51 0.54
CA TYR A 276 -11.81 9.75 0.96
C TYR A 276 -11.05 9.10 -0.20
N VAL A 277 -11.76 8.66 -1.24
CA VAL A 277 -11.15 8.03 -2.42
C VAL A 277 -10.61 9.08 -3.41
N GLY A 278 -11.29 10.22 -3.53
CA GLY A 278 -10.93 11.28 -4.49
C GLY A 278 -9.92 12.32 -3.97
N GLN A 279 -9.77 12.47 -2.66
CA GLN A 279 -9.02 13.58 -2.07
C GLN A 279 -7.51 13.56 -2.40
N GLY A 280 -6.93 12.37 -2.62
CA GLY A 280 -5.48 12.19 -2.77
C GLY A 280 -4.86 13.09 -3.84
N SER A 281 -5.45 13.09 -5.03
CA SER A 281 -4.95 13.88 -6.16
C SER A 281 -5.26 15.38 -6.02
N LEU A 282 -6.34 15.72 -5.30
CA LEU A 282 -6.81 17.09 -5.11
C LEU A 282 -5.96 17.84 -4.08
N TYR A 283 -5.73 17.25 -2.90
CA TYR A 283 -4.81 17.83 -1.91
C TYR A 283 -3.37 17.85 -2.40
N PHE A 284 -2.93 16.84 -3.17
CA PHE A 284 -1.65 16.93 -3.85
C PHE A 284 -1.58 18.18 -4.74
N ASN A 285 -2.61 18.41 -5.55
CA ASN A 285 -2.64 19.52 -6.49
C ASN A 285 -2.58 20.89 -5.79
N ASN A 286 -3.34 21.07 -4.71
CA ASN A 286 -3.39 22.34 -4.01
C ASN A 286 -2.15 22.62 -3.17
N TYR A 287 -1.59 21.62 -2.47
CA TYR A 287 -0.65 21.90 -1.36
C TYR A 287 0.65 21.10 -1.41
N ALA A 288 0.72 19.93 -2.05
CA ALA A 288 1.90 19.07 -1.89
C ALA A 288 3.18 19.61 -2.55
N LEU A 289 3.08 20.49 -3.56
CA LEU A 289 4.26 21.11 -4.17
C LEU A 289 4.80 22.28 -3.35
N ASN A 290 3.98 22.89 -2.50
CA ASN A 290 4.39 23.95 -1.60
C ASN A 290 3.43 23.96 -0.40
N ALA A 291 3.79 23.25 0.66
CA ALA A 291 3.00 23.17 1.87
C ALA A 291 3.37 24.26 2.90
N GLY A 292 4.07 25.33 2.48
CA GLY A 292 4.57 26.36 3.39
C GLY A 292 5.83 25.97 4.18
N GLY A 293 6.48 24.86 3.84
CA GLY A 293 7.68 24.35 4.51
C GLY A 293 7.97 22.88 4.18
N THR A 294 8.94 22.28 4.89
CA THR A 294 9.29 20.87 4.76
C THR A 294 9.30 20.14 6.10
N ARG A 295 8.94 18.85 6.09
CA ARG A 295 9.04 17.95 7.27
C ARG A 295 10.42 17.32 7.42
N ASN A 296 11.36 17.67 6.56
CA ASN A 296 12.78 17.25 6.61
C ASN A 296 12.99 15.74 6.67
N GLY A 297 12.13 14.94 6.01
CA GLY A 297 12.20 13.48 6.04
C GLY A 297 11.65 12.80 7.30
N GLU A 298 11.04 13.53 8.23
CA GLU A 298 10.60 12.98 9.54
C GLU A 298 9.35 12.12 9.46
N ARG A 299 8.68 12.06 8.31
CA ARG A 299 7.62 11.09 8.07
C ARG A 299 8.15 9.89 7.30
N VAL A 300 8.73 10.13 6.13
CA VAL A 300 9.18 9.08 5.19
C VAL A 300 10.30 8.23 5.79
N LEU A 301 11.25 8.87 6.49
CA LEU A 301 12.44 8.21 7.08
C LEU A 301 12.42 8.26 8.62
N ASN A 302 11.23 8.29 9.22
CA ASN A 302 11.03 8.51 10.66
C ASN A 302 11.99 7.69 11.54
N TYR A 303 11.99 6.36 11.41
CA TYR A 303 12.82 5.50 12.27
C TYR A 303 14.32 5.71 12.02
N PHE A 304 14.72 5.93 10.78
CA PHE A 304 16.13 6.20 10.45
C PHE A 304 16.60 7.52 11.05
N LYS A 305 15.77 8.56 11.00
CA LYS A 305 16.10 9.86 11.61
C LYS A 305 16.15 9.76 13.14
N ARG A 306 15.25 8.99 13.76
CA ARG A 306 15.25 8.73 15.21
C ARG A 306 16.54 8.09 15.74
N LEU A 307 17.33 7.43 14.88
CA LEU A 307 18.64 6.88 15.27
C LEU A 307 19.72 7.96 15.49
N THR A 308 19.52 9.16 14.94
CA THR A 308 20.53 10.22 14.91
C THR A 308 20.03 11.55 15.50
N ASN A 309 18.71 11.71 15.65
CA ASN A 309 18.09 12.89 16.22
C ASN A 309 16.94 12.50 17.16
N ASN A 310 17.01 12.99 18.39
CA ASN A 310 15.99 12.76 19.43
C ASN A 310 14.76 13.67 19.26
N ASP A 311 14.88 14.77 18.54
CA ASP A 311 13.77 15.67 18.18
C ASP A 311 13.11 15.20 16.88
N VAL A 312 12.66 13.95 16.82
CA VAL A 312 11.90 13.42 15.68
C VAL A 312 10.59 12.85 16.23
N PRO A 313 9.43 13.27 15.70
CA PRO A 313 8.12 12.80 16.18
C PRO A 313 8.01 11.27 16.24
N HIS A 314 7.42 10.74 17.30
CA HIS A 314 7.23 9.29 17.48
C HIS A 314 6.07 8.73 16.67
N ASN A 315 5.09 9.58 16.40
CA ASN A 315 3.83 9.24 15.76
C ASN A 315 3.26 10.46 15.01
N TYR A 316 2.10 10.25 14.38
CA TYR A 316 1.44 11.30 13.61
C TYR A 316 0.91 12.45 14.48
N VAL A 317 0.59 12.23 15.76
CA VAL A 317 0.07 13.29 16.63
C VAL A 317 1.16 14.29 16.95
N GLU A 318 2.32 13.82 17.42
CA GLU A 318 3.50 14.67 17.65
C GLU A 318 3.95 15.37 16.36
N ARG A 319 3.82 14.71 15.22
CA ARG A 319 4.19 15.31 13.93
C ARG A 319 3.26 16.45 13.55
N ARG A 320 1.95 16.31 13.78
CA ARG A 320 0.96 17.38 13.54
C ARG A 320 1.21 18.58 14.44
N ASP A 321 1.56 18.33 15.70
CA ASP A 321 1.93 19.39 16.62
C ASP A 321 3.22 20.10 16.17
N LYS A 322 4.27 19.35 15.82
CA LYS A 322 5.55 19.93 15.38
C LYS A 322 5.44 20.72 14.07
N TYR A 323 4.61 20.26 13.13
CA TYR A 323 4.46 20.83 11.79
C TYR A 323 3.08 21.47 11.56
N HIS A 324 2.46 21.99 12.62
CA HIS A 324 1.13 22.63 12.56
C HIS A 324 1.08 23.86 11.64
N ASN A 325 2.24 24.42 11.30
CA ASN A 325 2.39 25.57 10.41
C ASN A 325 2.33 25.19 8.91
N LEU A 326 2.34 23.90 8.56
CA LEU A 326 2.22 23.46 7.17
C LEU A 326 0.76 23.50 6.72
N GLU A 327 0.55 23.84 5.45
CA GLU A 327 -0.79 23.91 4.83
C GLU A 327 -1.44 22.54 4.60
N LEU A 328 -0.65 21.46 4.73
CA LEU A 328 -1.11 20.09 4.59
C LEU A 328 -0.43 19.19 5.62
N ASP A 329 -1.23 18.56 6.46
CA ASP A 329 -0.80 17.55 7.43
C ASP A 329 -1.16 16.13 6.96
N ASP A 330 -1.00 15.16 7.85
CA ASP A 330 -1.33 13.76 7.62
C ASP A 330 -2.74 13.36 8.10
N ASN A 331 -3.67 14.31 8.27
CA ASN A 331 -5.12 14.01 8.30
C ASN A 331 -5.67 13.73 6.91
N TYR A 332 -5.07 14.36 5.90
CA TYR A 332 -5.52 14.32 4.53
C TYR A 332 -4.58 13.48 3.68
N PHE A 333 -5.14 12.79 2.69
CA PHE A 333 -4.31 12.02 1.77
C PHE A 333 -3.76 12.94 0.68
N SER A 334 -2.46 12.87 0.45
CA SER A 334 -1.75 13.62 -0.59
C SER A 334 -0.99 12.72 -1.55
N THR A 335 -1.31 11.42 -1.58
CA THR A 335 -0.52 10.35 -2.22
C THR A 335 0.87 10.16 -1.58
N PHE A 336 1.54 9.04 -1.84
CA PHE A 336 2.94 8.88 -1.42
C PHE A 336 3.88 9.88 -2.08
N VAL A 337 3.57 10.34 -3.31
CA VAL A 337 4.37 11.38 -3.97
C VAL A 337 4.31 12.67 -3.16
N GLY A 338 3.14 13.02 -2.64
CA GLY A 338 2.95 14.20 -1.80
C GLY A 338 3.79 14.12 -0.53
N ASP A 339 3.87 12.96 0.09
CA ASP A 339 4.71 12.78 1.27
C ASP A 339 6.20 13.05 1.02
N PHE A 340 6.74 12.61 -0.12
CA PHE A 340 8.12 12.90 -0.48
C PHE A 340 8.32 14.38 -0.84
N CYS A 341 7.34 15.03 -1.48
CA CYS A 341 7.41 16.46 -1.77
C CYS A 341 7.38 17.30 -0.49
N ILE A 342 6.53 16.97 0.48
CA ILE A 342 6.45 17.69 1.75
C ILE A 342 7.66 17.39 2.64
N ASP A 343 8.22 16.18 2.59
CA ASP A 343 9.40 15.85 3.39
C ASP A 343 10.69 16.48 2.88
N PHE A 344 10.89 16.53 1.55
CA PHE A 344 12.18 16.88 0.95
C PHE A 344 12.14 18.06 -0.02
N GLY A 345 10.95 18.58 -0.33
CA GLY A 345 10.71 19.52 -1.41
C GLY A 345 10.53 18.83 -2.78
N PRO A 346 9.81 19.45 -3.73
CA PRO A 346 9.55 18.84 -5.04
C PRO A 346 10.80 18.47 -5.83
N VAL A 347 11.83 19.32 -5.79
CA VAL A 347 13.07 19.10 -6.56
C VAL A 347 13.80 17.85 -6.07
N CYS A 348 13.99 17.72 -4.75
CA CYS A 348 14.62 16.55 -4.16
C CYS A 348 13.79 15.27 -4.39
N ALA A 349 12.47 15.37 -4.29
CA ALA A 349 11.57 14.25 -4.56
C ALA A 349 11.78 13.70 -5.99
N VAL A 350 11.90 14.57 -7.01
CA VAL A 350 12.22 14.14 -8.39
C VAL A 350 13.51 13.32 -8.44
N PHE A 351 14.59 13.79 -7.81
CA PHE A 351 15.85 13.05 -7.80
C PHE A 351 15.73 11.67 -7.13
N ILE A 352 14.98 11.59 -6.02
CA ILE A 352 14.72 10.32 -5.32
C ILE A 352 13.97 9.34 -6.23
N PHE A 353 12.91 9.78 -6.90
CA PHE A 353 12.10 8.92 -7.76
C PHE A 353 12.86 8.49 -9.02
N VAL A 354 13.62 9.39 -9.65
CA VAL A 354 14.46 9.05 -10.81
C VAL A 354 15.54 8.05 -10.40
N PHE A 355 16.20 8.26 -9.27
CA PHE A 355 17.20 7.33 -8.75
C PHE A 355 16.58 5.95 -8.49
N PHE A 356 15.45 5.90 -7.78
CA PHE A 356 14.72 4.67 -7.53
C PHE A 356 14.32 3.97 -8.83
N ALA A 357 13.72 4.69 -9.78
CA ALA A 357 13.29 4.14 -11.07
C ALA A 357 14.46 3.51 -11.84
N ILE A 358 15.62 4.19 -11.89
CA ILE A 358 16.82 3.68 -12.57
C ILE A 358 17.37 2.43 -11.86
N VAL A 359 17.56 2.51 -10.54
CA VAL A 359 18.17 1.42 -9.76
C VAL A 359 17.27 0.20 -9.74
N ALA A 360 15.98 0.37 -9.45
CA ALA A 360 15.03 -0.72 -9.39
C ALA A 360 14.86 -1.37 -10.77
N THR A 361 14.67 -0.59 -11.83
CA THR A 361 14.55 -1.12 -13.19
C THR A 361 15.80 -1.89 -13.61
N ARG A 362 17.00 -1.40 -13.29
CA ARG A 362 18.26 -2.13 -13.57
C ARG A 362 18.35 -3.43 -12.76
N ALA A 363 17.97 -3.41 -11.49
CA ALA A 363 18.07 -4.56 -10.60
C ALA A 363 17.12 -5.72 -10.97
N ILE A 364 15.97 -5.41 -11.61
CA ILE A 364 15.01 -6.43 -12.06
C ILE A 364 15.27 -6.95 -13.48
N ARG A 365 16.25 -6.39 -14.21
CA ARG A 365 16.49 -6.81 -15.60
C ARG A 365 16.86 -8.28 -15.64
N THR A 366 16.19 -8.99 -16.53
CA THR A 366 16.40 -10.42 -16.76
C THR A 366 17.15 -10.59 -18.08
N GLN A 367 18.08 -11.55 -18.13
CA GLN A 367 18.79 -11.92 -19.36
C GLN A 367 18.10 -13.07 -20.10
N ARG A 368 17.12 -13.73 -19.47
CA ARG A 368 16.38 -14.90 -19.97
C ARG A 368 14.90 -14.77 -19.62
N LYS A 369 14.08 -15.76 -19.99
CA LYS A 369 12.65 -15.84 -19.61
C LYS A 369 12.41 -16.24 -18.14
N GLU A 370 13.44 -16.14 -17.32
CA GLU A 370 13.45 -16.52 -15.90
C GLU A 370 13.67 -15.26 -15.05
N ILE A 371 12.97 -15.20 -13.92
CA ILE A 371 13.12 -14.15 -12.92
C ILE A 371 13.63 -14.74 -11.62
N LYS A 372 14.65 -14.10 -11.04
CA LYS A 372 15.21 -14.51 -9.74
C LYS A 372 14.29 -14.04 -8.62
N LEU A 373 14.28 -14.76 -7.49
CA LEU A 373 13.34 -14.44 -6.40
C LEU A 373 13.54 -13.03 -5.80
N HIS A 374 14.78 -12.57 -5.69
CA HIS A 374 15.07 -11.21 -5.21
C HIS A 374 14.56 -10.13 -6.18
N GLN A 375 14.49 -10.43 -7.50
CA GLN A 375 13.97 -9.50 -8.51
C GLN A 375 12.46 -9.39 -8.42
N ILE A 376 11.74 -10.51 -8.28
CA ILE A 376 10.29 -10.47 -8.10
C ILE A 376 9.89 -9.89 -6.74
N LEU A 377 10.71 -10.05 -5.70
CA LEU A 377 10.53 -9.36 -4.41
C LEU A 377 10.59 -7.82 -4.58
N LEU A 378 11.56 -7.32 -5.35
CA LEU A 378 11.69 -5.89 -5.63
C LEU A 378 10.54 -5.36 -6.50
N LEU A 379 10.07 -6.14 -7.48
CA LEU A 379 8.85 -5.83 -8.25
C LEU A 379 7.62 -5.78 -7.34
N TYR A 380 7.48 -6.74 -6.45
CA TYR A 380 6.39 -6.79 -5.49
C TYR A 380 6.41 -5.57 -4.56
N PHE A 381 7.57 -5.20 -4.01
CA PHE A 381 7.72 -3.97 -3.23
C PHE A 381 7.30 -2.71 -4.02
N THR A 382 7.79 -2.57 -5.25
CA THR A 382 7.44 -1.45 -6.14
C THR A 382 5.93 -1.36 -6.37
N LEU A 383 5.29 -2.52 -6.54
CA LEU A 383 3.86 -2.63 -6.72
C LEU A 383 3.08 -2.27 -5.45
N CYS A 384 3.54 -2.69 -4.27
CA CYS A 384 2.93 -2.32 -2.98
C CYS A 384 2.93 -0.80 -2.80
N VAL A 385 4.08 -0.14 -2.98
CA VAL A 385 4.20 1.33 -2.89
C VAL A 385 3.21 2.00 -3.84
N SER A 386 3.16 1.54 -5.09
CA SER A 386 2.32 2.14 -6.13
C SER A 386 0.82 1.95 -5.86
N LEU A 387 0.41 0.77 -5.36
CA LEU A 387 -1.00 0.46 -5.10
C LEU A 387 -1.51 1.13 -3.84
N GLN A 388 -0.78 1.03 -2.72
CA GLN A 388 -1.22 1.61 -1.46
C GLN A 388 -1.13 3.14 -1.51
N GLY A 389 0.06 3.66 -1.82
CA GLY A 389 0.34 5.09 -1.80
C GLY A 389 -0.28 5.89 -2.95
N GLY A 390 -0.78 5.24 -4.00
CA GLY A 390 -1.35 5.94 -5.16
C GLY A 390 -2.48 6.90 -4.81
N MET A 391 -3.23 6.58 -3.76
CA MET A 391 -4.28 7.40 -3.20
C MET A 391 -3.91 7.92 -1.81
N THR A 392 -3.30 7.08 -0.96
CA THR A 392 -3.03 7.39 0.45
C THR A 392 -1.62 7.91 0.66
N LEU A 393 -1.29 8.22 1.91
CA LEU A 393 0.06 8.61 2.31
C LEU A 393 1.05 7.45 2.12
N PHE A 394 2.35 7.72 2.20
CA PHE A 394 3.38 6.69 2.09
C PHE A 394 3.28 5.69 3.26
N THR A 395 2.77 4.49 2.97
CA THR A 395 2.45 3.43 3.96
C THR A 395 3.66 2.86 4.68
N PHE A 396 4.86 3.10 4.15
CA PHE A 396 6.12 2.68 4.75
C PHE A 396 6.72 3.73 5.69
N SER A 397 5.99 4.78 6.06
CA SER A 397 6.37 5.79 7.05
C SER A 397 6.22 5.29 8.49
N ASP A 398 6.79 5.98 9.47
CA ASP A 398 6.68 5.65 10.91
C ASP A 398 7.04 4.18 11.18
N ALA A 399 6.19 3.42 11.89
CA ALA A 399 6.38 1.99 12.12
C ALA A 399 6.46 1.16 10.82
N GLY A 400 5.93 1.66 9.71
CA GLY A 400 6.08 1.09 8.37
C GLY A 400 7.54 1.05 7.89
N ASN A 401 8.45 1.87 8.46
CA ASN A 401 9.89 1.76 8.17
C ASN A 401 10.44 0.37 8.56
N LEU A 402 9.83 -0.34 9.53
CA LEU A 402 10.21 -1.72 9.84
C LEU A 402 9.92 -2.67 8.66
N GLN A 403 8.82 -2.46 7.94
CA GLN A 403 8.53 -3.24 6.73
C GLN A 403 9.58 -3.00 5.65
N LEU A 404 10.06 -1.76 5.48
CA LEU A 404 11.19 -1.46 4.58
C LEU A 404 12.45 -2.23 4.98
N ILE A 405 12.77 -2.26 6.27
CA ILE A 405 13.93 -3.00 6.79
C ILE A 405 13.79 -4.49 6.49
N VAL A 406 12.61 -5.08 6.70
CA VAL A 406 12.36 -6.49 6.40
C VAL A 406 12.50 -6.77 4.90
N PHE A 407 11.93 -5.92 4.03
CA PHE A 407 12.09 -6.02 2.58
C PHE A 407 13.55 -5.95 2.15
N ALA A 408 14.29 -4.94 2.65
CA ALA A 408 15.69 -4.74 2.34
C ALA A 408 16.54 -5.92 2.80
N THR A 409 16.32 -6.41 4.03
CA THR A 409 17.05 -7.55 4.61
C THR A 409 16.82 -8.82 3.80
N LEU A 410 15.56 -9.14 3.46
CA LEU A 410 15.25 -10.31 2.65
C LEU A 410 15.83 -10.19 1.23
N TYR A 411 15.76 -9.00 0.62
CA TYR A 411 16.35 -8.74 -0.69
C TYR A 411 17.88 -8.94 -0.67
N ILE A 412 18.57 -8.36 0.31
CA ILE A 412 20.02 -8.48 0.48
C ILE A 412 20.40 -9.95 0.68
N TYR A 413 19.70 -10.66 1.58
CA TYR A 413 19.93 -12.08 1.82
C TYR A 413 19.80 -12.89 0.53
N LEU A 414 18.68 -12.75 -0.21
CA LEU A 414 18.43 -13.54 -1.41
C LEU A 414 19.45 -13.26 -2.51
N ARG A 415 19.83 -11.99 -2.69
CA ARG A 415 20.84 -11.59 -3.67
C ARG A 415 22.24 -12.08 -3.31
N TYR A 416 22.59 -12.04 -2.03
CA TYR A 416 23.90 -12.51 -1.56
C TYR A 416 24.00 -14.04 -1.59
N HIS A 417 22.95 -14.74 -1.13
CA HIS A 417 22.86 -16.19 -1.18
C HIS A 417 23.01 -16.73 -2.61
N GLU A 418 22.37 -16.07 -3.57
CA GLU A 418 22.53 -16.42 -4.98
C GLU A 418 23.98 -16.30 -5.46
N LYS A 419 24.65 -15.19 -5.18
CA LYS A 419 26.07 -15.01 -5.52
C LYS A 419 26.95 -16.06 -4.85
N LEU A 420 26.63 -16.45 -3.61
CA LEU A 420 27.35 -17.52 -2.94
C LEU A 420 27.15 -18.87 -3.63
N LEU A 421 25.96 -19.17 -4.15
CA LEU A 421 25.73 -20.40 -4.92
C LEU A 421 26.45 -20.41 -6.28
N GLU A 422 26.65 -19.24 -6.90
CA GLU A 422 27.47 -19.11 -8.12
C GLU A 422 28.96 -19.43 -7.84
N VAL A 423 29.47 -19.08 -6.65
CA VAL A 423 30.87 -19.32 -6.24
C VAL A 423 31.05 -20.72 -5.61
N PHE A 424 30.06 -21.17 -4.84
CA PHE A 424 30.06 -22.41 -4.07
C PHE A 424 28.81 -23.23 -4.41
N PRO A 425 28.79 -23.91 -5.59
CA PRO A 425 27.64 -24.68 -6.01
C PRO A 425 27.37 -25.84 -5.05
N LEU A 426 26.09 -26.15 -4.85
CA LEU A 426 25.69 -27.35 -4.10
C LEU A 426 26.21 -28.57 -4.86
N LYS A 427 26.87 -29.49 -4.15
CA LYS A 427 27.21 -30.81 -4.71
C LYS A 427 25.90 -31.55 -4.99
N GLU A 428 25.74 -32.04 -6.22
CA GLU A 428 24.57 -32.82 -6.66
C GLU A 428 24.37 -34.10 -5.84
#